data_AF-A0A1C1ZFM8-F1
#
_entry.id   AF-A0A1C1ZFM8-F1
#
_cell.length_a   1.000
_cell.length_b   1.000
_cell.length_c   1.000
_cell.angle_alpha   90.00
_cell.angle_beta   90.00
_cell.angle_gamma   90.00
#
_symmetry.space_group_name_H-M   'P 1'
#
loop_
_entity.id
_entity.type
_entity.pdbx_description
1 polymer ?
#
loop_
_entity_poly.entity_id
_entity_poly.type
_entity_poly.pdbx_seq_one_letter_code
_entity_poly.pdbx_strand_id
1 'polypeptide(L)'
;MQKILNSESLKKHRLRYIVAGILIIILLLFLSVRQYRAYCNKKASNEITQLMKKKGVDLYFFKIANIDTANKRIDLQTTDVGRREFRVELAQYVETRVSVFDRFFDQESDQSNELKVSDEVGAFGYMINSSKLFGKDWKINAYLGDTETKDKIYEYTDSDFNYRIEGSDKVQNEIKQGQEDHDKQAADITSSILHILSGED
;
A
#
# COMPACT_ATOMS: atom_id res chain seq x y z
N MET A 1 -63.97 -15.61 -24.01
CA MET A 1 -62.55 -15.96 -23.78
C MET A 1 -61.56 -14.86 -24.20
N GLN A 2 -61.70 -14.24 -25.38
CA GLN A 2 -60.81 -13.14 -25.85
C GLN A 2 -60.70 -11.91 -24.92
N LYS A 3 -61.80 -11.47 -24.28
CA LYS A 3 -61.76 -10.32 -23.34
C LYS A 3 -60.93 -10.58 -22.07
N ILE A 4 -60.85 -11.84 -21.62
CA ILE A 4 -60.14 -12.23 -20.39
C ILE A 4 -58.63 -12.30 -20.66
N LEU A 5 -58.23 -12.88 -21.80
CA LEU A 5 -56.84 -12.91 -22.27
C LEU A 5 -56.24 -11.51 -22.48
N ASN A 6 -57.02 -10.57 -23.04
CA ASN A 6 -56.58 -9.18 -23.18
C ASN A 6 -56.36 -8.48 -21.83
N SER A 7 -57.12 -8.86 -20.78
CA SER A 7 -56.96 -8.26 -19.45
C SER A 7 -55.71 -8.75 -18.72
N GLU A 8 -55.33 -10.02 -18.89
CA GLU A 8 -54.11 -10.58 -18.31
C GLU A 8 -52.85 -10.09 -19.02
N SER A 9 -52.89 -9.97 -20.35
CA SER A 9 -51.78 -9.40 -21.12
C SER A 9 -51.54 -7.94 -20.71
N LEU A 10 -52.60 -7.12 -20.58
CA LEU A 10 -52.49 -5.74 -20.11
C LEU A 10 -51.94 -5.63 -18.67
N LYS A 11 -52.37 -6.51 -17.76
CA LYS A 11 -51.85 -6.57 -16.39
C LYS A 11 -50.37 -6.94 -16.35
N LYS A 12 -49.93 -7.91 -17.16
CA LYS A 12 -48.52 -8.29 -17.31
C LYS A 12 -47.67 -7.15 -17.88
N HIS A 13 -48.19 -6.43 -18.88
CA HIS A 13 -47.50 -5.26 -19.44
C HIS A 13 -47.36 -4.13 -18.42
N ARG A 14 -48.43 -3.77 -17.67
CA ARG A 14 -48.36 -2.78 -16.59
C ARG A 14 -47.37 -3.18 -15.49
N LEU A 15 -47.36 -4.46 -15.08
CA LEU A 15 -46.41 -4.96 -14.09
C LEU A 15 -44.96 -4.82 -14.56
N ARG A 16 -44.68 -5.11 -15.84
CA ARG A 16 -43.34 -4.92 -16.43
C ARG A 16 -42.89 -3.46 -16.41
N TYR A 17 -43.78 -2.51 -16.69
CA TYR A 17 -43.46 -1.08 -16.61
C TYR A 17 -43.17 -0.63 -15.17
N ILE A 18 -43.93 -1.13 -14.19
CA ILE A 18 -43.68 -0.84 -12.78
C ILE A 18 -42.33 -1.39 -12.34
N VAL A 19 -42.02 -2.65 -12.68
CA VAL A 19 -40.72 -3.26 -12.37
C VAL A 19 -39.57 -2.52 -13.06
N ALA A 20 -39.71 -2.15 -14.33
CA ALA A 20 -38.71 -1.35 -15.04
C ALA A 20 -38.51 0.03 -14.39
N GLY A 21 -39.60 0.69 -13.96
CA GLY A 21 -39.52 1.95 -13.24
C GLY A 21 -38.79 1.83 -11.90
N ILE A 22 -39.04 0.77 -11.13
CA ILE A 22 -38.33 0.49 -9.88
C ILE A 22 -36.84 0.27 -10.15
N LEU A 23 -36.48 -0.51 -11.18
CA LEU A 23 -35.08 -0.74 -11.57
C LEU A 23 -34.36 0.57 -11.95
N ILE A 24 -35.03 1.46 -12.68
CA ILE A 24 -34.48 2.78 -13.03
C ILE A 24 -34.26 3.64 -11.77
N ILE A 25 -35.20 3.63 -10.82
CA ILE A 25 -35.04 4.39 -9.55
C ILE A 25 -33.85 3.84 -8.75
N ILE A 26 -33.71 2.51 -8.63
CA ILE A 26 -32.58 1.88 -7.96
C ILE A 26 -31.26 2.27 -8.65
N LEU A 27 -31.23 2.26 -9.98
CA LEU A 27 -30.05 2.66 -10.76
C LEU A 27 -29.69 4.13 -10.52
N LEU A 28 -30.68 5.03 -10.51
CA LEU A 28 -30.46 6.45 -10.24
C LEU A 28 -29.92 6.69 -8.83
N LEU A 29 -30.50 6.03 -7.81
CA LEU A 29 -30.00 6.09 -6.44
C LEU A 29 -28.54 5.61 -6.35
N PHE A 30 -28.23 4.50 -7.02
CA PHE A 30 -26.86 3.97 -7.07
C PHE A 30 -25.88 4.97 -7.72
N LEU A 31 -26.27 5.58 -8.84
CA LEU A 31 -25.45 6.60 -9.53
C LEU A 31 -25.27 7.85 -8.67
N SER A 32 -26.31 8.33 -7.99
CA SER A 32 -26.23 9.48 -7.09
C SER A 32 -25.26 9.24 -5.94
N VAL A 33 -25.31 8.06 -5.31
CA VAL A 33 -24.35 7.69 -4.25
C VAL A 33 -22.93 7.66 -4.79
N ARG A 34 -22.71 7.09 -5.98
CA ARG A 34 -21.38 7.03 -6.61
C ARG A 34 -20.83 8.43 -6.91
N GLN A 35 -21.65 9.32 -7.47
CA GLN A 35 -21.25 10.70 -7.76
C GLN A 35 -20.95 11.49 -6.48
N TYR A 36 -21.79 11.32 -5.45
CA TYR A 36 -21.57 11.95 -4.15
C TYR A 36 -20.24 11.51 -3.53
N ARG A 37 -19.92 10.21 -3.56
CA ARG A 37 -18.63 9.69 -3.08
C ARG A 37 -17.45 10.26 -3.86
N ALA A 38 -17.55 10.32 -5.20
CA ALA A 38 -16.51 10.90 -6.04
C ALA A 38 -16.27 12.40 -5.70
N TYR A 39 -17.35 13.14 -5.45
CA TYR A 39 -17.27 14.53 -5.00
C TYR A 39 -16.57 14.65 -3.63
N CYS A 40 -16.95 13.83 -2.64
CA CYS A 40 -16.32 13.80 -1.33
C CYS A 40 -14.82 13.48 -1.42
N ASN A 41 -14.43 12.45 -2.19
CA ASN A 41 -13.04 12.07 -2.38
C ASN A 41 -12.23 13.21 -3.03
N LYS A 42 -12.79 13.87 -4.05
CA LYS A 42 -12.14 15.02 -4.71
C LYS A 42 -11.97 16.20 -3.76
N LYS A 43 -12.99 16.49 -2.94
CA LYS A 43 -12.94 17.55 -1.93
C LYS A 43 -11.86 17.25 -0.88
N ALA A 44 -11.84 16.03 -0.34
CA ALA A 44 -10.83 15.58 0.61
C ALA A 44 -9.42 15.68 0.01
N SER A 45 -9.23 15.29 -1.25
CA SER A 45 -7.94 15.43 -1.94
C SER A 45 -7.44 16.87 -1.99
N ASN A 46 -8.32 17.81 -2.28
CA ASN A 46 -7.97 19.23 -2.32
C ASN A 46 -7.60 19.74 -0.92
N GLU A 47 -8.37 19.36 0.11
CA GLU A 47 -8.11 19.75 1.50
C GLU A 47 -6.80 19.17 2.02
N ILE A 48 -6.48 17.90 1.73
CA ILE A 48 -5.20 17.28 2.08
C ILE A 48 -4.05 18.02 1.39
N THR A 49 -4.19 18.34 0.10
CA THR A 49 -3.17 19.07 -0.65
C THR A 49 -2.90 20.46 -0.05
N GLN A 50 -3.96 21.18 0.35
CA GLN A 50 -3.81 22.47 1.04
C GLN A 50 -3.17 22.32 2.42
N LEU A 51 -3.54 21.27 3.16
CA LEU A 51 -2.99 20.99 4.48
C LEU A 51 -1.49 20.68 4.41
N MET A 52 -1.07 19.83 3.46
CA MET A 52 0.35 19.54 3.19
C MET A 52 1.13 20.82 2.91
N LYS A 53 0.64 21.67 1.98
CA LYS A 53 1.27 22.95 1.66
C LYS A 53 1.38 23.88 2.87
N LYS A 54 0.34 23.95 3.70
CA LYS A 54 0.32 24.81 4.89
C LYS A 54 1.27 24.32 5.98
N LYS A 55 1.45 23.01 6.11
CA LYS A 55 2.26 22.37 7.15
C LYS A 55 3.70 22.08 6.71
N GLY A 56 4.03 22.30 5.44
CA GLY A 56 5.34 22.01 4.89
C GLY A 56 5.66 20.51 4.87
N VAL A 57 4.63 19.66 4.82
CA VAL A 57 4.81 18.21 4.70
C VAL A 57 5.04 17.89 3.22
N ASP A 58 6.22 17.36 2.91
CA ASP A 58 6.58 16.89 1.57
C ASP A 58 6.67 15.36 1.58
N LEU A 59 5.87 14.72 0.73
CA LEU A 59 5.89 13.27 0.54
C LEU A 59 6.90 12.96 -0.58
N TYR A 60 8.18 13.27 -0.39
CA TYR A 60 9.19 13.14 -1.44
C TYR A 60 9.20 11.73 -2.11
N PHE A 61 9.08 10.70 -1.29
CA PHE A 61 9.06 9.29 -1.73
C PHE A 61 7.70 8.77 -2.16
N PHE A 62 6.62 9.50 -1.88
CA PHE A 62 5.25 9.00 -2.00
C PHE A 62 4.31 10.00 -2.68
N LYS A 63 3.36 9.51 -3.47
CA LYS A 63 2.27 10.33 -3.98
C LYS A 63 0.94 9.77 -3.52
N ILE A 64 -0.04 10.64 -3.31
CA ILE A 64 -1.41 10.22 -3.01
C ILE A 64 -1.98 9.55 -4.27
N ALA A 65 -2.27 8.25 -4.16
CA ALA A 65 -2.83 7.45 -5.24
C ALA A 65 -4.36 7.39 -5.16
N ASN A 66 -4.91 7.24 -3.96
CA ASN A 66 -6.35 7.20 -3.75
C ASN A 66 -6.74 7.76 -2.38
N ILE A 67 -7.95 8.31 -2.29
CA ILE A 67 -8.58 8.76 -1.05
C ILE A 67 -9.98 8.18 -1.03
N ASP A 68 -10.28 7.43 0.02
CA ASP A 68 -11.59 6.84 0.28
C ASP A 68 -12.17 7.46 1.55
N THR A 69 -13.03 8.48 1.38
CA THR A 69 -13.66 9.14 2.52
C THR A 69 -14.67 8.25 3.24
N ALA A 70 -15.23 7.24 2.57
CA ALA A 70 -16.20 6.35 3.19
C ALA A 70 -15.52 5.42 4.20
N ASN A 71 -14.30 4.98 3.89
CA ASN A 71 -13.49 4.12 4.75
C ASN A 71 -12.41 4.87 5.54
N LYS A 72 -12.39 6.21 5.49
CA LYS A 72 -11.35 7.07 6.06
C LYS A 72 -9.93 6.59 5.71
N ARG A 73 -9.68 6.30 4.43
CA ARG A 73 -8.43 5.72 3.96
C ARG A 73 -7.72 6.61 2.96
N ILE A 74 -6.41 6.74 3.09
CA ILE A 74 -5.53 7.39 2.12
C ILE A 74 -4.52 6.35 1.67
N ASP A 75 -4.47 6.09 0.38
CA ASP A 75 -3.53 5.16 -0.24
C ASP A 75 -2.42 5.98 -0.92
N LEU A 76 -1.18 5.72 -0.52
CA LEU A 76 0.04 6.33 -1.05
C LEU A 76 0.77 5.32 -1.95
N GLN A 77 1.30 5.80 -3.06
CA GLN A 77 2.11 5.03 -3.99
C GLN A 77 3.53 5.58 -3.99
N THR A 78 4.53 4.70 -3.98
CA THR A 78 5.92 5.13 -4.18
C THR A 78 6.11 5.85 -5.53
N THR A 79 6.80 6.98 -5.48
CA THR A 79 7.33 7.66 -6.66
C THR A 79 8.46 6.83 -7.28
N ASP A 80 8.92 7.19 -8.48
CA ASP A 80 10.06 6.49 -9.09
C ASP A 80 11.35 6.68 -8.27
N VAL A 81 11.49 7.83 -7.61
CA VAL A 81 12.58 8.12 -6.68
C VAL A 81 12.47 7.23 -5.44
N GLY A 82 11.31 7.24 -4.77
CA GLY A 82 11.07 6.39 -3.59
C GLY A 82 11.24 4.91 -3.89
N ARG A 83 10.84 4.45 -5.08
CA ARG A 83 11.07 3.06 -5.49
C ARG A 83 12.55 2.73 -5.68
N ARG A 84 13.34 3.66 -6.23
CA ARG A 84 14.78 3.45 -6.43
C ARG A 84 15.50 3.40 -5.10
N GLU A 85 15.23 4.36 -4.23
CA GLU A 85 15.87 4.43 -2.91
C GLU A 85 15.47 3.25 -2.03
N PHE A 86 14.19 2.88 -2.01
CA PHE A 86 13.74 1.68 -1.31
C PHE A 86 14.45 0.41 -1.80
N ARG A 87 14.68 0.26 -3.12
CA ARG A 87 15.45 -0.87 -3.65
C ARG A 87 16.91 -0.86 -3.22
N VAL A 88 17.53 0.32 -3.17
CA VAL A 88 18.92 0.47 -2.69
C VAL A 88 19.01 0.12 -1.22
N GLU A 89 18.11 0.65 -0.39
CA GLU A 89 18.04 0.33 1.04
C GLU A 89 17.74 -1.15 1.30
N LEU A 90 16.87 -1.77 0.50
CA LEU A 90 16.61 -3.20 0.57
C LEU A 90 17.86 -4.02 0.20
N ALA A 91 18.57 -3.65 -0.87
CA ALA A 91 19.81 -4.32 -1.26
C ALA A 91 20.88 -4.20 -0.19
N GLN A 92 21.06 -3.00 0.39
CA GLN A 92 21.98 -2.77 1.50
C GLN A 92 21.56 -3.54 2.76
N TYR A 93 20.27 -3.60 3.06
CA TYR A 93 19.76 -4.40 4.18
C TYR A 93 20.07 -5.87 4.00
N VAL A 94 19.87 -6.43 2.80
CA VAL A 94 20.24 -7.80 2.47
C VAL A 94 21.76 -7.97 2.59
N GLU A 95 22.56 -7.11 1.96
CA GLU A 95 24.02 -7.20 2.01
C GLU A 95 24.56 -7.14 3.45
N THR A 96 24.09 -6.21 4.28
CA THR A 96 24.54 -6.06 5.68
C THR A 96 24.06 -7.18 6.60
N ARG A 97 22.77 -7.56 6.55
CA ARG A 97 22.21 -8.60 7.43
C ARG A 97 22.61 -10.02 7.02
N VAL A 98 23.00 -10.20 5.76
CA VAL A 98 23.35 -11.51 5.20
C VAL A 98 24.87 -11.66 5.05
N SER A 99 25.65 -10.56 5.12
CA SER A 99 27.12 -10.55 5.14
C SER A 99 27.68 -11.62 6.09
N VAL A 100 28.62 -12.40 5.56
CA VAL A 100 29.31 -13.49 6.25
C VAL A 100 30.40 -12.97 7.19
N PHE A 101 30.79 -11.70 7.03
CA PHE A 101 31.88 -11.09 7.80
C PHE A 101 31.42 -10.33 9.05
N ASP A 102 30.17 -9.88 9.13
CA ASP A 102 29.62 -9.26 10.35
C ASP A 102 29.50 -10.26 11.52
N ARG A 103 29.62 -11.57 11.25
CA ARG A 103 29.65 -12.65 12.26
C ARG A 103 31.03 -13.01 12.78
N PHE A 104 32.12 -12.57 12.14
CA PHE A 104 33.48 -12.94 12.55
C PHE A 104 34.14 -11.94 13.49
N PHE A 105 33.74 -10.67 13.45
CA PHE A 105 34.26 -9.64 14.33
C PHE A 105 33.09 -8.82 14.86
N ASP A 106 32.72 -9.13 16.10
CA ASP A 106 31.67 -8.50 16.90
C ASP A 106 31.69 -6.96 16.69
N GLN A 107 30.76 -6.45 15.89
CA GLN A 107 30.42 -5.04 15.85
C GLN A 107 28.94 -4.89 16.16
N GLU A 108 28.68 -4.29 17.32
CA GLU A 108 27.43 -3.62 17.63
C GLU A 108 27.10 -2.65 16.50
N SER A 109 26.21 -3.04 15.60
CA SER A 109 25.66 -2.12 14.59
C SER A 109 24.61 -1.24 15.26
N ASP A 110 25.08 -0.34 16.11
CA ASP A 110 24.29 0.72 16.71
C ASP A 110 24.19 1.85 15.66
N GLN A 111 23.15 1.78 14.80
CA GLN A 111 22.41 2.91 14.20
C GLN A 111 21.59 2.50 12.95
N SER A 112 20.27 2.68 13.05
CA SER A 112 19.35 3.16 12.00
C SER A 112 19.21 2.41 10.66
N ASN A 113 19.29 1.08 10.61
CA ASN A 113 18.87 0.29 9.43
C ASN A 113 17.34 0.03 9.39
N GLU A 114 16.54 1.03 9.74
CA GLU A 114 15.11 1.01 9.48
C GLU A 114 14.91 1.44 8.02
N LEU A 115 14.36 0.55 7.18
CA LEU A 115 13.89 0.91 5.83
C LEU A 115 13.07 2.21 5.96
N LYS A 116 13.51 3.30 5.32
CA LYS A 116 13.08 4.70 5.57
C LYS A 116 11.62 5.03 5.21
N VAL A 117 10.75 4.05 5.20
CA VAL A 117 9.33 4.22 4.85
C VAL A 117 8.55 4.90 5.98
N SER A 118 9.08 4.95 7.21
CA SER A 118 8.34 5.35 8.42
C SER A 118 8.15 6.85 8.61
N ASP A 119 9.16 7.67 8.32
CA ASP A 119 9.24 9.01 8.90
C ASP A 119 8.34 10.00 8.17
N GLU A 120 8.36 10.01 6.83
CA GLU A 120 7.51 10.88 6.03
C GLU A 120 6.05 10.45 6.10
N VAL A 121 5.79 9.14 6.06
CA VAL A 121 4.42 8.60 6.11
C VAL A 121 3.84 8.76 7.52
N GLY A 122 4.65 8.58 8.57
CA GLY A 122 4.25 8.82 9.96
C GLY A 122 3.95 10.29 10.23
N ALA A 123 4.81 11.22 9.79
CA ALA A 123 4.56 12.66 9.91
C ALA A 123 3.30 13.10 9.15
N PHE A 124 3.09 12.57 7.94
CA PHE A 124 1.88 12.79 7.17
C PHE A 124 0.63 12.22 7.87
N GLY A 125 0.72 10.99 8.37
CA GLY A 125 -0.35 10.34 9.12
C GLY A 125 -0.76 11.14 10.36
N TYR A 126 0.22 11.56 11.16
CA TYR A 126 -0.01 12.40 12.33
C TYR A 126 -0.65 13.75 11.95
N MET A 127 -0.20 14.38 10.87
CA MET A 127 -0.81 15.62 10.37
C MET A 127 -2.29 15.42 9.99
N ILE A 128 -2.65 14.32 9.34
CA ILE A 128 -4.04 14.03 8.98
C ILE A 128 -4.89 13.81 10.23
N ASN A 129 -4.46 12.91 11.13
CA ASN A 129 -5.25 12.55 12.33
C ASN A 129 -5.35 13.66 13.38
N SER A 130 -4.36 14.55 13.45
CA SER A 130 -4.41 15.73 14.33
C SER A 130 -5.20 16.92 13.73
N SER A 131 -5.59 16.84 12.46
CA SER A 131 -6.33 17.92 11.79
C SER A 131 -7.80 17.93 12.21
N LYS A 132 -8.27 19.10 12.63
CA LYS A 132 -9.71 19.33 12.89
C LYS A 132 -10.61 19.09 11.67
N LEU A 133 -10.04 19.12 10.46
CA LEU A 133 -10.77 18.90 9.21
C LEU A 133 -11.08 17.42 8.94
N PHE A 134 -10.17 16.52 9.34
CA PHE A 134 -10.27 15.09 9.03
C PHE A 134 -10.73 14.27 10.24
N GLY A 135 -10.47 14.75 11.46
CA GLY A 135 -10.79 14.01 12.68
C GLY A 135 -9.89 12.79 12.86
N LYS A 136 -10.24 11.94 13.83
CA LYS A 136 -9.46 10.74 14.16
C LYS A 136 -9.79 9.54 13.26
N ASP A 137 -8.92 8.54 13.33
CA ASP A 137 -9.06 7.19 12.75
C ASP A 137 -8.89 7.11 11.23
N TRP A 138 -8.15 8.04 10.62
CA TRP A 138 -7.73 7.85 9.24
C TRP A 138 -6.63 6.80 9.15
N LYS A 139 -6.78 5.91 8.17
CA LYS A 139 -5.80 4.89 7.80
C LYS A 139 -4.98 5.37 6.63
N ILE A 140 -3.67 5.43 6.81
CA ILE A 140 -2.75 5.84 5.75
C ILE A 140 -1.95 4.60 5.36
N ASN A 141 -2.15 4.12 4.14
CA ASN A 141 -1.45 2.97 3.59
C ASN A 141 -0.41 3.44 2.59
N ALA A 142 0.80 2.91 2.64
CA ALA A 142 1.78 3.09 1.58
C ALA A 142 2.06 1.77 0.87
N TYR A 143 2.10 1.84 -0.46
CA TYR A 143 2.28 0.71 -1.35
C TYR A 143 3.56 0.87 -2.16
N LEU A 144 4.26 -0.24 -2.41
CA LEU A 144 5.42 -0.28 -3.30
C LEU A 144 4.98 -0.24 -4.77
N GLY A 145 4.36 0.88 -5.17
CA GLY A 145 3.91 1.21 -6.51
C GLY A 145 2.38 1.26 -6.63
N ASP A 146 1.76 0.72 -7.70
CA ASP A 146 0.36 1.00 -8.04
C ASP A 146 -0.65 0.26 -7.16
N THR A 147 -1.72 0.96 -6.77
CA THR A 147 -2.68 0.52 -5.74
C THR A 147 -3.46 -0.75 -6.09
N GLU A 148 -3.57 -1.09 -7.38
CA GLU A 148 -4.30 -2.29 -7.85
C GLU A 148 -3.43 -3.55 -7.92
N THR A 149 -2.09 -3.44 -7.87
CA THR A 149 -1.19 -4.56 -8.21
C THR A 149 -0.11 -4.86 -7.17
N LYS A 150 -0.05 -4.14 -6.03
CA LYS A 150 1.21 -4.07 -5.26
C LYS A 150 1.09 -4.19 -3.75
N ASP A 151 2.23 -4.56 -3.20
CA ASP A 151 2.44 -4.91 -1.81
C ASP A 151 2.36 -3.67 -0.90
N LYS A 152 1.55 -3.78 0.15
CA LYS A 152 1.46 -2.75 1.20
C LYS A 152 2.72 -2.86 2.05
N ILE A 153 3.48 -1.77 2.12
CA ILE A 153 4.76 -1.73 2.85
C ILE A 153 4.65 -1.00 4.18
N TYR A 154 3.58 -0.23 4.39
CA TYR A 154 3.38 0.53 5.61
C TYR A 154 1.91 0.89 5.83
N GLU A 155 1.47 0.90 7.09
CA GLU A 155 0.14 1.34 7.51
C GLU A 155 0.27 2.19 8.79
N TYR A 156 -0.35 3.36 8.79
CA TYR A 156 -0.45 4.23 9.96
C TYR A 156 -1.90 4.44 10.42
N THR A 157 -2.11 4.35 11.74
CA THR A 157 -3.38 4.63 12.42
C THR A 157 -3.13 5.33 13.77
N ASP A 158 -4.03 6.23 14.20
CA ASP A 158 -3.90 7.10 15.41
C ASP A 158 -3.61 6.33 16.72
N SER A 159 -3.96 5.03 16.77
CA SER A 159 -3.86 4.21 17.97
C SER A 159 -2.71 3.19 17.96
N ASP A 160 -2.20 2.79 16.80
CA ASP A 160 -1.13 1.82 16.69
C ASP A 160 -0.28 2.09 15.44
N PHE A 161 1.02 2.27 15.66
CA PHE A 161 2.03 2.22 14.63
C PHE A 161 2.27 0.75 14.29
N ASN A 162 1.61 0.26 13.24
CA ASN A 162 1.84 -1.08 12.74
C ASN A 162 2.79 -0.99 11.55
N TYR A 163 4.10 -0.94 11.84
CA TYR A 163 5.10 -1.25 10.84
C TYR A 163 4.91 -2.71 10.43
N ARG A 164 4.16 -2.93 9.35
CA ARG A 164 3.98 -4.25 8.78
C ARG A 164 4.71 -4.29 7.45
N ILE A 165 5.88 -4.94 7.44
CA ILE A 165 6.27 -5.75 6.27
C ILE A 165 5.57 -7.12 6.41
N GLU A 166 4.23 -7.12 6.46
CA GLU A 166 3.45 -8.35 6.34
C GLU A 166 2.64 -8.30 5.06
N GLY A 167 2.87 -9.29 4.20
CA GLY A 167 2.14 -9.45 2.94
C GLY A 167 2.82 -8.84 1.73
N SER A 168 4.14 -8.99 1.63
CA SER A 168 4.85 -8.83 0.37
C SER A 168 5.60 -10.13 0.09
N ASP A 169 4.91 -11.17 -0.35
CA ASP A 169 5.56 -12.43 -0.75
C ASP A 169 6.72 -12.15 -1.71
N LYS A 170 6.65 -11.10 -2.53
CA LYS A 170 7.77 -10.63 -3.36
C LYS A 170 8.96 -10.07 -2.58
N VAL A 171 8.81 -9.03 -1.77
CA VAL A 171 9.92 -8.51 -0.93
C VAL A 171 10.47 -9.58 0.02
N GLN A 172 9.62 -10.42 0.61
CA GLN A 172 10.05 -11.57 1.42
C GLN A 172 10.82 -12.60 0.57
N ASN A 173 10.36 -12.91 -0.65
CA ASN A 173 11.08 -13.76 -1.58
C ASN A 173 12.38 -13.13 -2.09
N GLU A 174 12.44 -11.82 -2.32
CA GLU A 174 13.66 -11.10 -2.73
C GLU A 174 14.70 -11.10 -1.61
N ILE A 175 14.27 -10.91 -0.35
CA ILE A 175 15.13 -11.07 0.83
C ILE A 175 15.61 -12.52 0.95
N LYS A 176 14.70 -13.49 0.84
CA LYS A 176 15.03 -14.92 0.96
C LYS A 176 15.93 -15.41 -0.16
N GLN A 177 15.69 -14.99 -1.40
CA GLN A 177 16.53 -15.33 -2.55
C GLN A 177 17.90 -14.67 -2.44
N GLY A 178 17.96 -13.41 -1.98
CA GLY A 178 19.22 -12.75 -1.66
C GLY A 178 20.01 -13.49 -0.57
N GLN A 179 19.32 -14.04 0.45
CA GLN A 179 19.92 -14.92 1.45
C GLN A 179 20.49 -16.20 0.83
N GLU A 180 19.70 -16.92 0.04
CA GLU A 180 20.11 -18.17 -0.60
C GLU A 180 21.31 -17.97 -1.55
N ASP A 181 21.30 -16.91 -2.37
CA ASP A 181 22.38 -16.60 -3.32
C ASP A 181 23.68 -16.20 -2.61
N HIS A 182 23.56 -15.48 -1.49
CA HIS A 182 24.71 -15.07 -0.70
C HIS A 182 25.30 -16.23 0.12
N ASP A 183 24.46 -17.05 0.76
CA ASP A 183 24.89 -18.26 1.48
C ASP A 183 25.62 -19.24 0.56
N LYS A 184 25.14 -19.36 -0.69
CA LYS A 184 25.82 -20.16 -1.72
C LYS A 184 27.20 -19.62 -2.06
N GLN A 185 27.32 -18.31 -2.30
CA GLN A 185 28.62 -17.68 -2.59
C GLN A 185 29.59 -17.82 -1.41
N ALA A 186 29.10 -17.69 -0.18
CA ALA A 186 29.89 -17.88 1.02
C ALA A 186 30.39 -19.32 1.17
N ALA A 187 29.54 -20.30 0.87
CA ALA A 187 29.90 -21.71 0.88
C ALA A 187 30.97 -22.03 -0.19
N ASP A 188 30.82 -21.47 -1.40
CA ASP A 188 31.79 -21.65 -2.50
C ASP A 188 33.16 -21.06 -2.15
N ILE A 189 33.19 -19.86 -1.55
CA ILE A 189 34.43 -19.22 -1.07
C ILE A 189 35.05 -20.05 0.07
N THR A 190 34.25 -20.47 1.04
CA THR A 190 34.72 -21.29 2.18
C THR A 190 35.31 -22.61 1.69
N SER A 191 34.62 -23.29 0.77
CA SER A 191 35.10 -24.52 0.15
C SER A 191 36.42 -24.29 -0.60
N SER A 192 36.53 -23.17 -1.34
CA SER A 192 37.75 -22.81 -2.05
C SER A 192 38.92 -22.54 -1.10
N ILE A 193 38.67 -21.85 0.02
CA ILE A 193 39.70 -21.59 1.05
C ILE A 193 40.11 -22.90 1.74
N LEU A 194 39.15 -23.76 2.10
CA LEU A 194 39.45 -25.05 2.72
C LEU A 194 40.25 -25.96 1.78
N HIS A 195 39.95 -25.96 0.48
CA HIS A 195 40.71 -26.67 -0.54
C HIS A 195 42.15 -26.14 -0.67
N ILE A 196 42.33 -24.81 -0.63
CA ILE A 196 43.66 -24.18 -0.64
C ILE A 196 44.45 -24.55 0.63
N LEU A 197 43.77 -24.61 1.79
CA LEU A 197 44.40 -24.93 3.07
C LEU A 197 44.64 -26.43 3.30
N SER A 198 43.85 -27.32 2.69
CA SER A 198 44.02 -28.76 2.80
C SER A 198 45.15 -29.30 1.90
N GLY A 199 45.60 -28.53 0.91
CA GLY A 199 46.73 -28.90 0.05
C GLY A 199 46.47 -30.13 -0.81
N GLU A 200 45.21 -30.49 -1.05
CA GLU A 200 44.82 -31.47 -2.06
C GLU A 200 44.72 -30.74 -3.40
N ASP A 201 45.61 -31.09 -4.34
CA ASP A 201 45.47 -30.80 -5.78
C ASP A 201 44.52 -31.82 -6.44
#